data_AF-A0A6I6FHL5-F1
#
_entry.id   AF-A0A6I6FHL5-F1
#
_cell.length_a   1.000
_cell.length_b   1.000
_cell.length_c   1.000
_cell.angle_alpha   90.00
_cell.angle_beta   90.00
_cell.angle_gamma   90.00
#
_symmetry.space_group_name_H-M   'P 1'
#
loop_
_entity.id
_entity.type
_entity.pdbx_description
1 polymer ?
#
loop_
_entity_poly.entity_id
_entity_poly.type
_entity_poly.pdbx_seq_one_letter_code
_entity_poly.pdbx_strand_id
1 'polypeptide(L)'
;MTTYTELNATLVRRTGLRGFDFTHAEGRAAMGHLLFLIVQDYAADEARIAPGRPRAMLSALVCYLNANNAGPGFYALAQERELLGRGASALAREKFWLDQLQELYARHGRRRGVGAGAGRGAPVG
;
A
#
# COMPACT_ATOMS: atom_id res chain seq x y z
N MET A 1 0.46 2.94 -8.40
CA MET A 1 -0.71 2.72 -7.53
C MET A 1 -1.50 1.55 -8.07
N THR A 2 -2.27 0.86 -7.21
CA THR A 2 -3.14 -0.25 -7.60
C THR A 2 -4.56 0.03 -7.11
N THR A 3 -5.55 -0.57 -7.76
CA THR A 3 -6.95 -0.43 -7.33
C THR A 3 -7.44 -1.61 -6.51
N TYR A 4 -8.56 -1.45 -5.79
CA TYR A 4 -9.23 -2.56 -5.07
C TYR A 4 -9.51 -3.74 -6.00
N THR A 5 -9.94 -3.47 -7.24
CA THR A 5 -10.24 -4.48 -8.25
C THR A 5 -8.99 -5.23 -8.70
N GLU A 6 -7.90 -4.53 -8.97
CA GLU A 6 -6.62 -5.13 -9.37
C GLU A 6 -5.99 -5.96 -8.24
N LEU A 7 -6.08 -5.47 -7.01
CA LEU A 7 -5.64 -6.19 -5.83
C LEU A 7 -6.45 -7.47 -5.66
N ASN A 8 -7.78 -7.37 -5.72
CA ASN A 8 -8.68 -8.52 -5.62
C ASN A 8 -8.37 -9.57 -6.70
N ALA A 9 -8.27 -9.16 -7.97
CA ALA A 9 -7.92 -10.06 -9.07
C ALA A 9 -6.55 -10.72 -8.88
N THR A 10 -5.59 -10.01 -8.31
CA THR A 10 -4.26 -10.56 -8.01
C THR A 10 -4.28 -11.54 -6.84
N LEU A 11 -5.04 -11.26 -5.79
CA LEU A 11 -5.23 -12.17 -4.66
C LEU A 11 -5.87 -13.48 -5.14
N VAL A 12 -6.99 -13.41 -5.87
CA VAL A 12 -7.65 -14.59 -6.44
C VAL A 12 -6.68 -15.43 -7.27
N ARG A 13 -5.95 -14.79 -8.19
CA ARG A 13 -4.98 -15.48 -9.05
C ARG A 13 -3.85 -16.16 -8.27
N ARG A 14 -3.38 -15.55 -7.17
CA ARG A 14 -2.23 -16.05 -6.40
C ARG A 14 -2.60 -17.08 -5.33
N THR A 15 -3.80 -17.00 -4.78
CA THR A 15 -4.21 -17.87 -3.67
C THR A 15 -5.24 -18.93 -4.08
N GLY A 16 -5.91 -18.75 -5.22
CA GLY A 16 -7.03 -19.59 -5.63
C GLY A 16 -8.31 -19.38 -4.80
N LEU A 17 -8.30 -18.46 -3.83
CA LEU A 17 -9.45 -18.18 -2.99
C LEU A 17 -10.48 -17.34 -3.74
N ARG A 18 -11.74 -17.43 -3.29
CA ARG A 18 -12.83 -16.59 -3.81
C ARG A 18 -12.49 -15.11 -3.59
N GLY A 19 -12.70 -14.31 -4.63
CA GLY A 19 -12.51 -12.87 -4.56
C GLY A 19 -13.59 -12.17 -3.73
N PHE A 20 -13.27 -10.96 -3.27
CA PHE A 20 -14.22 -10.07 -2.63
C PHE A 20 -15.26 -9.59 -3.64
N ASP A 21 -16.54 -9.56 -3.22
CA ASP A 21 -17.63 -8.99 -4.02
C ASP A 21 -17.86 -7.53 -3.65
N PHE A 22 -17.42 -6.62 -4.52
CA PHE A 22 -17.53 -5.19 -4.28
C PHE A 22 -18.87 -4.57 -4.65
N THR A 23 -19.82 -5.35 -5.19
CA THR A 23 -21.20 -4.88 -5.36
C THR A 23 -21.87 -4.65 -3.99
N HIS A 24 -21.47 -5.44 -2.99
CA HIS A 24 -21.94 -5.33 -1.60
C HIS A 24 -20.98 -4.51 -0.72
N ALA A 25 -21.55 -3.80 0.25
CA ALA A 25 -20.76 -3.04 1.23
C ALA A 25 -19.83 -3.94 2.06
N GLU A 26 -20.27 -5.16 2.35
CA GLU A 26 -19.50 -6.16 3.10
C GLU A 26 -18.19 -6.54 2.41
N GLY A 27 -18.17 -6.71 1.08
CA GLY A 27 -16.94 -7.05 0.37
C GLY A 27 -15.93 -5.89 0.38
N ARG A 28 -16.40 -4.64 0.34
CA ARG A 28 -15.54 -3.46 0.51
C ARG A 28 -14.99 -3.37 1.94
N ALA A 29 -15.83 -3.64 2.93
CA ALA A 29 -15.43 -3.68 4.35
C ALA A 29 -14.40 -4.77 4.61
N ALA A 30 -14.59 -5.96 4.05
CA ALA A 30 -13.68 -7.08 4.18
C ALA A 30 -12.30 -6.81 3.53
N MET A 31 -12.27 -6.19 2.34
CA MET A 31 -11.00 -5.72 1.75
C MET A 31 -10.34 -4.63 2.62
N GLY A 32 -11.13 -3.69 3.16
CA GLY A 32 -10.64 -2.70 4.11
C GLY A 32 -10.02 -3.34 5.36
N HIS A 33 -10.65 -4.37 5.90
CA HIS A 33 -10.15 -5.13 7.04
C HIS A 33 -8.87 -5.91 6.71
N LEU A 34 -8.80 -6.54 5.53
CA LEU A 34 -7.56 -7.18 5.07
C LEU A 34 -6.40 -6.17 5.00
N LEU A 35 -6.66 -4.98 4.44
CA LEU A 35 -5.66 -3.90 4.39
C LEU A 35 -5.26 -3.42 5.79
N PHE A 36 -6.20 -3.37 6.75
CA PHE A 36 -5.90 -3.10 8.15
C PHE A 36 -4.88 -4.11 8.69
N LEU A 37 -5.11 -5.41 8.49
CA LEU A 37 -4.23 -6.47 8.99
C LEU A 37 -2.84 -6.36 8.38
N ILE A 38 -2.76 -6.14 7.06
CA ILE A 38 -1.48 -5.95 6.36
C ILE A 38 -0.70 -4.77 6.93
N VAL A 39 -1.38 -3.66 7.26
CA VAL A 39 -0.71 -2.49 7.86
C VAL A 39 -0.18 -2.80 9.27
N GLN A 40 -0.90 -3.61 10.07
CA GLN A 40 -0.41 -4.03 11.39
C GLN A 40 0.86 -4.87 11.27
N ASP A 41 0.80 -5.90 10.42
CA ASP A 41 1.92 -6.82 10.24
C ASP A 41 3.14 -6.07 9.69
N TYR A 42 2.92 -5.22 8.67
CA TYR A 42 3.99 -4.40 8.09
C TYR A 42 4.61 -3.43 9.10
N ALA A 43 3.79 -2.79 9.95
CA ALA A 43 4.31 -1.89 10.97
C ALA A 43 5.14 -2.62 12.03
N ALA A 44 4.75 -3.84 12.40
CA ALA A 44 5.50 -4.68 13.34
C ALA A 44 6.87 -5.08 12.76
N ASP A 45 6.91 -5.49 11.49
CA ASP A 45 8.15 -5.81 10.78
C ASP A 45 9.07 -4.59 10.66
N GLU A 46 8.53 -3.44 10.27
CA GLU A 46 9.32 -2.20 10.14
C GLU A 46 9.88 -1.72 11.48
N ALA A 47 9.11 -1.82 12.57
CA ALA A 47 9.59 -1.47 13.90
C ALA A 47 10.77 -2.35 14.35
N ARG A 48 10.80 -3.61 13.91
CA ARG A 48 11.90 -4.55 14.20
C ARG A 48 13.14 -4.25 13.37
N ILE A 49 12.97 -3.89 12.10
CA ILE A 49 14.08 -3.73 11.14
C ILE A 49 14.69 -2.33 11.20
N ALA A 50 13.86 -1.30 11.43
CA ALA A 50 14.28 0.09 11.45
C ALA A 50 13.51 0.89 12.52
N PRO A 51 13.87 0.71 13.81
CA PRO A 51 13.24 1.43 14.91
C PRO A 51 13.32 2.96 14.72
N GLY A 52 12.23 3.67 15.04
CA GLY A 52 12.18 5.13 14.99
C GLY A 52 11.89 5.73 13.61
N ARG A 53 11.78 4.93 12.54
CA ARG A 53 11.29 5.44 11.25
C ARG A 53 9.82 5.87 11.32
N PRO A 54 9.41 6.85 10.49
CA PRO A 54 8.01 7.21 10.34
C PRO A 54 7.15 5.96 10.05
N ARG A 55 5.91 5.93 10.54
CA ARG A 55 5.01 4.80 10.22
C ARG A 55 4.42 5.02 8.83
N ALA A 56 4.62 4.03 7.94
CA ALA A 56 4.05 4.03 6.60
C ALA A 56 2.98 2.94 6.47
N MET A 57 1.87 3.28 5.83
CA MET A 57 0.71 2.40 5.67
C MET A 57 0.65 1.90 4.24
N LEU A 58 1.01 0.63 3.99
CA LEU A 58 0.97 0.01 2.65
C LEU A 58 -0.39 0.17 1.93
N SER A 59 -1.48 0.27 2.70
CA SER A 59 -2.82 0.56 2.20
C SER A 59 -2.91 1.87 1.40
N ALA A 60 -1.99 2.83 1.57
CA ALA A 60 -1.92 4.07 0.79
C ALA A 60 -1.74 3.81 -0.72
N LEU A 61 -1.16 2.66 -1.11
CA LEU A 61 -0.94 2.27 -2.51
C LEU A 61 -2.22 1.75 -3.19
N VAL A 62 -3.31 1.55 -2.44
CA VAL A 62 -4.53 0.92 -2.91
C VAL A 62 -5.69 1.92 -2.90
N CYS A 63 -6.27 2.22 -4.05
CA CYS A 63 -7.38 3.18 -4.18
C CYS A 63 -8.62 2.57 -4.85
N TYR A 64 -9.73 3.30 -4.82
CA TYR A 64 -10.88 2.98 -5.65
C TYR A 64 -10.62 3.36 -7.12
N LEU A 65 -11.13 2.56 -8.06
CA LEU A 65 -10.89 2.68 -9.51
C LEU A 65 -11.18 4.10 -10.07
N ASN A 66 -12.15 4.80 -9.47
CA ASN A 66 -12.60 6.13 -9.92
C ASN A 66 -12.43 7.23 -8.86
N ALA A 67 -11.69 6.96 -7.78
CA ALA A 67 -11.42 7.96 -6.76
C ALA A 67 -9.95 8.41 -6.84
N ASN A 68 -9.73 9.70 -7.01
CA ASN A 68 -8.40 10.30 -6.91
C ASN A 68 -7.97 10.48 -5.44
N ASN A 69 -8.33 9.53 -4.57
CA ASN A 69 -8.03 9.52 -3.14
C ASN A 69 -7.89 8.09 -2.61
N ALA A 70 -7.28 7.96 -1.42
CA ALA A 70 -7.08 6.68 -0.74
C ALA A 70 -8.37 6.01 -0.24
N GLY A 71 -9.50 6.71 -0.31
CA GLY A 71 -10.79 6.26 0.21
C GLY A 71 -10.96 6.41 1.72
N PRO A 72 -12.21 6.35 2.23
CA PRO A 72 -12.53 6.56 3.64
C PRO A 72 -11.91 5.51 4.57
N GLY A 73 -11.75 4.26 4.11
CA GLY A 73 -11.14 3.19 4.90
C GLY A 73 -9.70 3.50 5.30
N PHE A 74 -8.90 4.07 4.38
CA PHE A 74 -7.53 4.49 4.66
C PHE A 74 -7.46 5.59 5.73
N TYR A 75 -8.33 6.61 5.63
CA TYR A 75 -8.33 7.71 6.58
C TYR A 75 -8.84 7.28 7.97
N ALA A 76 -9.87 6.43 8.03
CA ALA A 76 -10.33 5.84 9.29
C ALA A 76 -9.21 5.04 9.96
N LEU A 77 -8.48 4.24 9.16
CA LEU A 77 -7.34 3.44 9.61
C LEU A 77 -6.19 4.28 10.17
N ALA A 78 -5.91 5.42 9.54
CA ALA A 78 -4.89 6.37 9.97
C ALA A 78 -5.29 7.07 11.27
N GLN A 79 -6.58 7.38 11.44
CA GLN A 79 -7.13 7.98 12.67
C GLN A 79 -7.10 7.03 13.85
N GLU A 80 -7.45 5.76 13.64
CA GLU A 80 -7.37 4.72 14.67
C GLU A 80 -5.93 4.49 15.16
N ARG A 81 -4.94 4.70 14.28
CA ARG A 81 -3.50 4.64 14.62
C ARG A 81 -2.92 5.97 15.09
N GLU A 82 -3.76 6.99 15.28
CA GLU A 82 -3.36 8.33 15.72
C GLU A 82 -2.33 9.00 14.78
N LEU A 83 -2.24 8.54 13.52
CA LEU A 83 -1.38 9.12 12.48
C LEU A 83 -2.04 10.32 11.80
N LEU A 84 -3.36 10.42 11.91
CA LEU A 84 -4.17 11.49 11.36
C LEU A 84 -5.22 11.93 12.39
N GLY A 85 -5.44 13.24 12.55
CA GLY A 85 -6.46 13.74 13.46
C GLY A 85 -7.88 13.35 13.03
N ARG A 86 -8.77 13.05 14.00
CA ARG A 86 -10.18 12.68 13.74
C ARG A 86 -10.96 13.74 12.95
N GLY A 87 -10.61 15.02 13.15
CA GLY A 87 -11.17 16.18 12.46
C GLY A 87 -10.33 16.73 11.29
N ALA A 88 -9.37 15.95 10.77
CA ALA A 88 -8.49 16.43 9.70
C ALA A 88 -9.31 16.93 8.48
N SER A 89 -8.98 18.14 8.02
CA SER A 89 -9.58 18.76 6.84
C SER A 89 -9.30 17.94 5.58
N ALA A 90 -10.03 18.21 4.50
CA ALA A 90 -9.81 17.54 3.21
C ALA A 90 -8.35 17.72 2.73
N LEU A 91 -7.81 18.94 2.83
CA LEU A 91 -6.41 19.23 2.47
C LEU A 91 -5.42 18.47 3.36
N ALA A 92 -5.68 18.39 4.67
CA ALA A 92 -4.81 17.64 5.59
C ALA A 92 -4.83 16.13 5.29
N ARG A 93 -5.99 15.58 4.93
CA ARG A 93 -6.14 14.19 4.49
C ARG A 93 -5.38 13.92 3.20
N GLU A 94 -5.51 14.79 2.21
CA GLU A 94 -4.81 14.67 0.94
C GLU A 94 -3.30 14.75 1.13
N LYS A 95 -2.81 15.77 1.85
CA LYS A 95 -1.39 15.92 2.16
C LYS A 95 -0.85 14.68 2.88
N PHE A 96 -1.56 14.21 3.91
CA PHE A 96 -1.18 12.99 4.64
C PHE A 96 -1.04 11.79 3.70
N TRP A 97 -1.99 11.59 2.79
CA TRP A 97 -1.93 10.49 1.84
C TRP A 97 -0.74 10.62 0.87
N LEU A 98 -0.47 11.82 0.35
CA LEU A 98 0.68 12.08 -0.51
C LEU A 98 2.02 11.85 0.21
N ASP A 99 2.12 12.25 1.48
CA ASP A 99 3.32 12.00 2.31
C ASP A 99 3.54 10.49 2.49
N GLN A 100 2.47 9.73 2.73
CA GLN A 100 2.53 8.27 2.86
C GLN A 100 2.95 7.59 1.54
N LEU A 101 2.46 8.06 0.40
CA LEU A 101 2.89 7.57 -0.91
C LEU A 101 4.38 7.83 -1.15
N GLN A 102 4.84 9.06 -0.89
CA GLN A 102 6.26 9.41 -1.05
C GLN A 102 7.16 8.55 -0.18
N GLU A 103 6.78 8.35 1.08
CA GLU A 103 7.53 7.51 2.01
C GLU A 103 7.60 6.05 1.52
N LEU A 104 6.49 5.49 1.04
CA LEU A 104 6.47 4.13 0.48
C LEU A 104 7.30 4.02 -0.80
N TYR A 105 7.25 5.01 -1.68
CA TYR A 105 8.09 5.06 -2.87
C TYR A 105 9.58 5.23 -2.52
N ALA A 106 9.93 6.00 -1.50
CA ALA A 106 11.31 6.11 -1.04
C ALA A 106 11.83 4.76 -0.50
N ARG A 107 10.99 4.02 0.24
CA ARG A 107 11.33 2.69 0.79
C ARG A 107 11.46 1.61 -0.27
N HIS A 108 10.50 1.53 -1.18
CA HIS A 108 10.33 0.38 -2.09
C HIS A 108 10.63 0.70 -3.56
N GLY A 109 10.69 1.97 -3.94
CA GLY A 109 10.96 2.42 -5.30
C GLY A 109 12.40 2.20 -5.76
N ARG A 110 13.35 1.97 -4.84
CA ARG A 110 14.76 1.68 -5.12
C ARG A 110 15.06 0.24 -5.56
N ARG A 111 14.07 -0.53 -6.02
CA ARG A 111 14.30 -1.86 -6.61
C ARG A 111 13.81 -1.99 -8.05
N ARG A 112 14.22 -1.03 -8.89
CA ARG A 112 14.44 -1.24 -10.33
C ARG A 112 15.83 -0.76 -10.74
N GLY A 113 16.85 -1.31 -10.09
CA GLY A 113 18.15 -1.48 -10.73
C GLY A 113 18.06 -2.72 -11.61
N VAL A 114 17.68 -2.50 -12.87
CA VAL A 114 17.84 -3.50 -13.93
C VAL A 114 19.33 -3.82 -14.01
N GLY A 115 19.70 -5.10 -13.95
CA GLY A 115 20.98 -5.56 -14.46
C GLY A 115 21.02 -5.33 -15.96
N ALA A 116 21.38 -4.11 -16.38
CA ALA A 116 21.72 -3.80 -17.75
C ALA A 116 23.12 -4.37 -18.01
N GLY A 117 23.22 -5.25 -19.00
CA GLY A 117 24.39 -6.03 -19.31
C GLY A 117 25.66 -5.22 -19.55
N ALA A 118 26.78 -5.80 -19.14
CA ALA A 118 28.07 -5.56 -19.74
C ALA A 118 28.45 -6.83 -20.51
N GLY A 119 28.07 -6.89 -21.79
CA GLY A 119 28.76 -7.75 -22.73
C GLY A 119 30.06 -7.07 -23.17
N ARG A 120 31.21 -7.72 -22.97
CA ARG A 120 32.41 -7.60 -23.82
C ARG A 120 33.26 -8.84 -23.63
N GLY A 121 33.62 -9.45 -24.75
CA GLY A 121 34.15 -10.82 -24.84
C GLY A 121 35.65 -10.97 -24.61
N ALA A 122 36.05 -12.23 -24.48
CA ALA A 122 37.10 -12.92 -25.26
C ALA A 122 37.34 -14.31 -24.64
N PRO A 123 37.41 -15.40 -25.41
CA PRO A 123 38.16 -16.57 -24.99
C PRO A 123 39.63 -16.37 -25.39
N VAL A 124 40.53 -16.54 -24.43
CA VAL A 124 41.96 -16.73 -24.69
C VAL A 124 42.37 -17.95 -23.87
N GLY A 125 42.83 -19.00 -24.54
CA GLY A 125 43.29 -20.27 -23.96
C GLY A 125 42.69 -21.48 -24.66
#